data_AF-A0A1Y4S3U1-F1
#
_entry.id   AF-A0A1Y4S3U1-F1
#
_cell.length_a   1.000
_cell.length_b   1.000
_cell.length_c   1.000
_cell.angle_alpha   90.00
_cell.angle_beta   90.00
_cell.angle_gamma   90.00
#
_symmetry.space_group_name_H-M   'P 1'
#
loop_
_entity.id
_entity.type
_entity.pdbx_description
1 polymer ?
#
loop_
_entity_poly.entity_id
_entity_poly.type
_entity_poly.pdbx_seq_one_letter_code
_entity_poly.pdbx_strand_id
1 'polypeptide(L)'
;MNLNLLPLALSALCLLSACQAAPSSESAQPSASDATVTVSAAAQTDTTLFSERDLAGTYDADSAIAIQLTGGSASCDSSAVAIDGDTVTITAEGVYLLSGTLTDGQIRVAAEDTAKVQLVLDGADITSPTSAAIYAYSADKVFVTLAEGSENTLTNGGSYVAIDENNIDAVLFAKTDLTLNGTGSLTINAQDGHGVVSKDDLVIVDGTYTVTAASTGFTGKDSLSIAGGTFTVTSGKDALHAENTDDATLGSLYIADGAFTLDAQGDGISASGTLQIDGGTFSVVTGGGSSTVTLTSSESFGAGRPGETQTQTSSASTEETDTASTKGLKADGSLTLNGGTFTLDTADDSLHAGGDILITSGEFNLSSGDDAIHSDAAVTIRGGTFTIPYCYEGIEGLSITIDDGTFDITSYYDDGVNAAGGADGSGFGPRQDTFSSTSSSTSSITINGGTFTIVSTGDCLDSNGDLTINGGTLDLTCNGSGNTTLDTDGTFTNNGGDLTTNDGSESNPGGMAGGHGGGMMGGGRGGQAAPSGMSNAGSGSAEIPSA
;
A
#
# COMPACT_ATOMS: atom_id res chain seq x y z
N MET A 1 60.34 -18.29 -10.94
CA MET A 1 60.76 -19.59 -11.50
C MET A 1 59.52 -20.34 -11.94
N ASN A 2 59.45 -20.63 -13.24
CA ASN A 2 58.62 -21.58 -13.99
C ASN A 2 57.11 -21.59 -13.70
N LEU A 3 56.25 -20.94 -14.51
CA LEU A 3 55.77 -21.36 -15.84
C LEU A 3 55.36 -22.84 -15.93
N ASN A 4 54.07 -23.09 -16.14
CA ASN A 4 53.64 -23.93 -17.28
C ASN A 4 52.22 -23.57 -17.72
N LEU A 5 52.17 -23.07 -18.95
CA LEU A 5 51.01 -22.81 -19.80
C LEU A 5 50.95 -23.92 -20.87
N LEU A 6 49.81 -23.98 -21.58
CA LEU A 6 49.53 -24.60 -22.89
C LEU A 6 48.74 -25.93 -22.96
N PRO A 7 47.95 -26.11 -24.05
CA PRO A 7 46.60 -26.67 -24.03
C PRO A 7 46.49 -27.89 -24.97
N LEU A 8 45.29 -28.45 -25.15
CA LEU A 8 45.04 -29.32 -26.30
C LEU A 8 43.64 -29.08 -26.87
N ALA A 9 43.62 -28.84 -28.18
CA ALA A 9 42.46 -28.65 -29.03
C ALA A 9 42.00 -29.96 -29.69
N LEU A 10 40.93 -29.85 -30.50
CA LEU A 10 40.35 -30.82 -31.45
C LEU A 10 39.39 -31.86 -30.80
N SER A 11 38.20 -32.16 -31.34
CA SER A 11 37.74 -32.15 -32.73
C SER A 11 36.20 -32.23 -32.82
N ALA A 12 35.65 -31.60 -33.85
CA ALA A 12 34.26 -31.69 -34.30
C ALA A 12 33.86 -33.09 -34.80
N LEU A 13 32.57 -33.44 -34.65
CA LEU A 13 31.92 -34.42 -35.53
C LEU A 13 30.43 -34.07 -35.71
N CYS A 14 30.11 -33.49 -36.87
CA CYS A 14 28.76 -33.38 -37.39
C CYS A 14 28.33 -34.74 -37.96
N LEU A 15 27.10 -35.16 -37.68
CA LEU A 15 26.37 -36.16 -38.47
C LEU A 15 25.02 -35.57 -38.87
N LEU A 16 24.92 -35.20 -40.15
CA LEU A 16 23.65 -35.04 -40.85
C LEU A 16 23.12 -36.42 -41.25
N SER A 17 21.82 -36.61 -41.14
CA SER A 17 21.09 -37.54 -42.01
C SER A 17 19.80 -36.87 -42.47
N ALA A 18 19.71 -36.71 -43.78
CA ALA A 18 18.57 -36.19 -44.51
C ALA A 18 17.88 -37.36 -45.25
N CYS A 19 16.55 -37.35 -45.28
CA CYS A 19 15.76 -38.01 -46.33
C CYS A 19 14.56 -37.13 -46.69
N GLN A 20 14.52 -36.77 -47.98
CA GLN A 20 13.46 -36.12 -48.79
C GLN A 20 12.20 -37.00 -48.93
N ALA A 21 11.04 -36.61 -49.47
CA ALA A 21 10.29 -35.35 -49.72
C ALA A 21 8.96 -35.73 -50.42
N ALA A 22 8.03 -34.74 -50.47
CA ALA A 22 7.00 -34.48 -51.52
C ALA A 22 5.51 -34.79 -51.16
N PRO A 23 4.52 -34.11 -51.80
CA PRO A 23 3.93 -32.86 -51.28
C PRO A 23 2.38 -32.81 -51.38
N SER A 24 1.69 -31.94 -50.61
CA SER A 24 0.44 -31.30 -51.04
C SER A 24 -0.15 -30.31 -50.02
N SER A 25 -0.38 -29.09 -50.53
CA SER A 25 -1.51 -28.17 -50.28
C SER A 25 -1.54 -27.27 -49.04
N GLU A 26 -1.78 -25.98 -49.36
CA GLU A 26 -1.89 -24.80 -48.53
C GLU A 26 -3.03 -24.83 -47.48
N SER A 27 -2.73 -24.31 -46.29
CA SER A 27 -3.60 -23.39 -45.55
C SER A 27 -2.74 -22.65 -44.52
N ALA A 28 -2.50 -21.35 -44.73
CA ALA A 28 -1.76 -20.51 -43.80
C ALA A 28 -2.64 -20.22 -42.56
N GLN A 29 -2.20 -20.72 -41.40
CA GLN A 29 -2.72 -20.38 -40.08
C GLN A 29 -1.72 -19.40 -39.45
N PRO A 30 -2.14 -18.24 -38.89
CA PRO A 30 -1.23 -17.42 -38.13
C PRO A 30 -0.93 -18.12 -36.80
N SER A 31 0.37 -18.25 -36.51
CA SER A 31 0.86 -18.77 -35.24
C SER A 31 0.51 -17.79 -34.11
N ALA A 32 -0.22 -18.27 -33.10
CA ALA A 32 -0.31 -17.62 -31.80
C ALA A 32 1.10 -17.57 -31.20
N SER A 33 1.65 -16.36 -31.05
CA SER A 33 2.78 -16.12 -30.18
C SER A 33 2.25 -16.01 -28.76
N ASP A 34 2.31 -17.11 -28.04
CA ASP A 34 2.11 -17.16 -26.60
C ASP A 34 3.28 -16.43 -25.93
N ALA A 35 3.09 -15.13 -25.70
CA ALA A 35 4.03 -14.31 -24.94
C ALA A 35 3.67 -14.47 -23.47
N THR A 36 4.15 -15.55 -22.85
CA THR A 36 4.21 -15.63 -21.39
C THR A 36 5.12 -14.51 -20.88
N VAL A 37 4.50 -13.43 -20.38
CA VAL A 37 5.20 -12.40 -19.62
C VAL A 37 5.61 -13.04 -18.29
N THR A 38 6.87 -13.47 -18.20
CA THR A 38 7.48 -13.82 -16.92
C THR A 38 7.74 -12.54 -16.14
N VAL A 39 6.80 -12.17 -15.27
CA VAL A 39 7.04 -11.16 -14.24
C VAL A 39 8.06 -11.75 -13.27
N SER A 40 9.27 -11.18 -13.25
CA SER A 40 10.31 -11.53 -12.30
C SER A 40 10.49 -10.36 -11.34
N ALA A 41 9.51 -10.15 -10.47
CA ALA A 41 9.78 -9.47 -9.21
C ALA A 41 10.63 -10.45 -8.39
N ALA A 42 11.88 -10.10 -8.13
CA ALA A 42 12.71 -10.88 -7.22
C ALA A 42 12.15 -10.67 -5.81
N ALA A 43 11.28 -11.58 -5.35
CA ALA A 43 10.80 -11.57 -3.98
C ALA A 43 11.99 -11.57 -3.02
N GLN A 44 12.03 -10.61 -2.09
CA GLN A 44 13.02 -10.60 -1.03
C GLN A 44 12.75 -11.81 -0.13
N THR A 45 13.79 -12.58 0.15
CA THR A 45 13.72 -13.71 1.06
C THR A 45 14.28 -13.32 2.42
N ASP A 46 13.43 -13.39 3.45
CA ASP A 46 13.66 -13.17 4.89
C ASP A 46 15.14 -13.29 5.37
N THR A 47 15.84 -14.36 4.98
CA THR A 47 17.17 -14.72 5.51
C THR A 47 18.31 -13.72 5.31
N THR A 48 18.17 -12.69 4.46
CA THR A 48 19.23 -11.67 4.26
C THR A 48 18.93 -10.33 4.91
N LEU A 49 17.71 -10.08 5.37
CA LEU A 49 17.28 -8.80 5.93
C LEU A 49 17.52 -8.70 7.44
N PHE A 50 17.59 -9.85 8.13
CA PHE A 50 17.85 -9.92 9.56
C PHE A 50 19.16 -10.67 9.82
N SER A 51 20.07 -10.02 10.54
CA SER A 51 21.27 -10.72 11.04
C SER A 51 20.93 -11.62 12.22
N GLU A 52 21.78 -12.62 12.48
CA GLU A 52 21.66 -13.45 13.69
C GLU A 52 21.65 -12.61 14.98
N ARG A 53 22.33 -11.44 14.98
CA ARG A 53 22.37 -10.57 16.15
C ARG A 53 21.09 -9.77 16.33
N ASP A 54 20.41 -9.42 15.23
CA ASP A 54 19.12 -8.74 15.28
C ASP A 54 18.09 -9.68 15.91
N LEU A 55 18.01 -10.90 15.38
CA LEU A 55 17.06 -11.93 15.81
C LEU A 55 17.30 -12.43 17.24
N ALA A 56 18.52 -12.26 17.77
CA ALA A 56 18.86 -12.83 19.06
C ALA A 56 18.05 -12.24 20.21
N GLY A 57 17.84 -10.91 20.27
CA GLY A 57 17.11 -10.20 21.34
C GLY A 57 17.62 -10.43 22.78
N THR A 58 18.64 -11.27 22.97
CA THR A 58 19.14 -11.71 24.27
C THR A 58 20.30 -10.86 24.76
N TYR A 59 20.44 -10.83 26.08
CA TYR A 59 21.56 -10.23 26.79
C TYR A 59 21.81 -10.99 28.09
N ASP A 60 23.03 -10.87 28.63
CA ASP A 60 23.38 -11.39 29.96
C ASP A 60 23.36 -10.23 30.97
N ALA A 61 22.29 -10.17 31.76
CA ALA A 61 22.05 -9.10 32.73
C ALA A 61 23.17 -8.97 33.78
N ASP A 62 23.81 -10.08 34.18
CA ASP A 62 24.88 -10.06 35.19
C ASP A 62 26.18 -9.45 34.63
N SER A 63 26.35 -9.49 33.31
CA SER A 63 27.51 -8.93 32.60
C SER A 63 27.26 -7.52 32.04
N ALA A 64 25.99 -7.09 31.96
CA ALA A 64 25.60 -5.81 31.40
C ALA A 64 26.06 -4.64 32.28
N ILE A 65 26.44 -3.54 31.64
CA ILE A 65 26.83 -2.31 32.32
C ILE A 65 25.56 -1.58 32.77
N ALA A 66 25.27 -1.60 34.07
CA ALA A 66 24.10 -0.94 34.62
C ALA A 66 24.22 0.59 34.58
N ILE A 67 23.20 1.24 34.01
CA ILE A 67 23.00 2.69 34.04
C ILE A 67 21.68 2.95 34.78
N GLN A 68 21.78 3.52 35.98
CA GLN A 68 20.60 3.87 36.77
C GLN A 68 20.22 5.33 36.51
N LEU A 69 19.02 5.55 35.97
CA LEU A 69 18.43 6.86 35.75
C LEU A 69 17.73 7.34 37.04
N THR A 70 17.99 8.58 37.46
CA THR A 70 17.70 9.07 38.83
C THR A 70 17.00 10.44 38.89
N GLY A 71 16.18 10.75 37.89
CA GLY A 71 15.46 12.02 37.75
C GLY A 71 16.21 12.96 36.81
N GLY A 72 16.87 13.99 37.32
CA GLY A 72 17.62 14.95 36.49
C GLY A 72 19.05 14.49 36.12
N SER A 73 19.40 13.22 36.34
CA SER A 73 20.73 12.68 36.06
C SER A 73 20.72 11.14 36.08
N ALA A 74 21.90 10.53 35.95
CA ALA A 74 22.11 9.09 36.02
C ALA A 74 23.33 8.72 36.87
N SER A 75 23.52 7.43 37.12
CA SER A 75 24.73 6.87 37.73
C SER A 75 25.19 5.60 37.01
N CYS A 76 26.50 5.46 36.86
CA CYS A 76 27.17 4.31 36.25
C CYS A 76 28.62 4.25 36.74
N ASP A 77 29.13 3.06 37.03
CA ASP A 77 30.50 2.85 37.52
C ASP A 77 31.51 2.60 36.38
N SER A 78 31.05 2.45 35.15
CA SER A 78 31.90 2.14 33.99
C SER A 78 32.48 3.39 33.35
N SER A 79 33.77 3.35 32.99
CA SER A 79 34.43 4.40 32.22
C SER A 79 33.95 4.49 30.76
N ALA A 80 33.18 3.51 30.30
CA ALA A 80 32.52 3.53 28.98
C ALA A 80 31.28 4.43 28.94
N VAL A 81 30.89 5.03 30.08
CA VAL A 81 29.76 5.93 30.20
C VAL A 81 30.23 7.24 30.82
N ALA A 82 30.04 8.34 30.11
CA ALA A 82 30.26 9.69 30.62
C ALA A 82 28.91 10.33 30.95
N ILE A 83 28.77 10.86 32.16
CA ILE A 83 27.53 11.52 32.61
C ILE A 83 27.85 12.99 32.84
N ASP A 84 27.23 13.87 32.05
CA ASP A 84 27.33 15.32 32.20
C ASP A 84 25.94 15.90 32.43
N GLY A 85 25.62 16.18 33.70
CA GLY A 85 24.28 16.60 34.12
C GLY A 85 23.23 15.55 33.76
N ASP A 86 22.40 15.89 32.79
CA ASP A 86 21.29 15.10 32.26
C ASP A 86 21.63 14.28 31.01
N THR A 87 22.84 14.44 30.47
CA THR A 87 23.28 13.74 29.26
C THR A 87 24.13 12.54 29.65
N VAL A 88 23.69 11.35 29.24
CA VAL A 88 24.40 10.08 29.44
C VAL A 88 25.02 9.65 28.11
N THR A 89 26.33 9.79 27.97
CA THR A 89 27.06 9.42 26.75
C THR A 89 27.74 8.06 26.89
N ILE A 90 27.37 7.12 26.03
CA ILE A 90 27.99 5.80 25.89
C ILE A 90 29.07 5.87 24.81
N THR A 91 30.30 5.51 25.15
CA THR A 91 31.49 5.77 24.30
C THR A 91 32.21 4.52 23.80
N ALA A 92 31.72 3.33 24.13
CA ALA A 92 32.36 2.07 23.74
C ALA A 92 31.34 1.00 23.34
N GLU A 93 31.83 -0.01 22.63
CA GLU A 93 31.09 -1.26 22.40
C GLU A 93 30.70 -1.92 23.72
N GLY A 94 29.48 -2.44 23.80
CA GLY A 94 29.01 -3.14 24.99
C GLY A 94 27.49 -3.29 25.09
N VAL A 95 27.07 -3.94 26.17
CA VAL A 95 25.67 -4.09 26.56
C VAL A 95 25.42 -3.22 27.79
N TYR A 96 24.44 -2.34 27.71
CA TYR A 96 24.11 -1.35 28.72
C TYR A 96 22.68 -1.58 29.18
N LEU A 97 22.48 -1.78 30.49
CA LEU A 97 21.16 -2.02 31.08
C LEU A 97 20.65 -0.73 31.71
N LEU A 98 19.62 -0.13 31.12
CA LEU A 98 19.02 1.14 31.53
C LEU A 98 17.74 0.88 32.32
N SER A 99 17.64 1.48 33.49
CA SER A 99 16.42 1.43 34.33
C SER A 99 16.22 2.74 35.09
N GLY A 100 14.97 3.01 35.48
CA GLY A 100 14.58 4.22 36.22
C GLY A 100 14.18 5.38 35.30
N THR A 101 14.17 6.60 35.84
CA THR A 101 13.63 7.77 35.13
C THR A 101 14.71 8.82 34.85
N LEU A 102 14.73 9.39 33.65
CA LEU A 102 15.49 10.59 33.26
C LEU A 102 14.48 11.65 32.77
N THR A 103 14.18 12.66 33.58
CA THR A 103 13.02 13.56 33.37
C THR A 103 13.26 14.69 32.38
N ASP A 104 14.51 15.04 32.19
CA ASP A 104 14.96 16.11 31.30
C ASP A 104 16.37 15.76 30.88
N GLY A 105 16.53 14.87 29.89
CA GLY A 105 17.84 14.38 29.51
C GLY A 105 17.86 13.54 28.25
N GLN A 106 19.04 13.03 27.90
CA GLN A 106 19.29 12.27 26.69
C GLN A 106 20.28 11.12 26.95
N ILE A 107 20.00 9.96 26.36
CA ILE A 107 20.97 8.88 26.20
C ILE A 107 21.63 9.05 24.83
N ARG A 108 22.93 9.31 24.80
CA ARG A 108 23.70 9.50 23.56
C ARG A 108 24.67 8.35 23.34
N VAL A 109 24.61 7.68 22.20
CA VAL A 109 25.62 6.69 21.78
C VAL A 109 26.61 7.37 20.84
N ALA A 110 27.86 7.49 21.29
CA ALA A 110 28.96 8.10 20.55
C ALA A 110 30.20 7.21 20.68
N ALA A 111 30.11 6.00 20.14
CA ALA A 111 31.18 5.00 20.10
C ALA A 111 31.93 5.05 18.76
N GLU A 112 32.99 4.24 18.65
CA GLU A 112 33.73 4.05 17.40
C GLU A 112 32.82 3.49 16.30
N ASP A 113 33.07 3.84 15.03
CA ASP A 113 32.26 3.43 13.86
C ASP A 113 32.27 1.91 13.57
N THR A 114 33.02 1.13 14.35
CA THR A 114 33.05 -0.35 14.27
C THR A 114 32.35 -1.02 15.46
N ALA A 115 31.88 -0.22 16.43
CA ALA A 115 31.32 -0.71 17.67
C ALA A 115 29.85 -1.10 17.52
N LYS A 116 29.47 -2.24 18.08
CA LYS A 116 28.06 -2.66 18.21
C LYS A 116 27.55 -2.41 19.63
N VAL A 117 26.66 -1.43 19.80
CA VAL A 117 26.17 -1.02 21.12
C VAL A 117 24.76 -1.53 21.34
N GLN A 118 24.52 -2.24 22.45
CA GLN A 118 23.19 -2.71 22.83
C GLN A 118 22.69 -1.98 24.06
N LEU A 119 21.60 -1.23 23.91
CA LEU A 119 20.86 -0.56 24.97
C LEU A 119 19.69 -1.47 25.37
N VAL A 120 19.75 -2.04 26.56
CA VAL A 120 18.67 -2.84 27.12
C VAL A 120 17.80 -1.94 27.99
N LEU A 121 16.52 -1.78 27.65
CA LEU A 121 15.55 -1.00 28.41
C LEU A 121 14.78 -1.91 29.36
N ASP A 122 14.95 -1.70 30.66
CA ASP A 122 14.32 -2.47 31.73
C ASP A 122 13.65 -1.53 32.74
N GLY A 123 12.47 -1.03 32.38
CA GLY A 123 11.75 -0.04 33.18
C GLY A 123 12.37 1.35 33.05
N ALA A 124 12.84 1.71 31.86
CA ALA A 124 13.40 3.02 31.56
C ALA A 124 12.31 4.01 31.13
N ASP A 125 12.28 5.19 31.75
CA ASP A 125 11.40 6.31 31.40
C ASP A 125 12.27 7.55 31.12
N ILE A 126 12.43 7.91 29.85
CA ILE A 126 13.36 8.97 29.41
C ILE A 126 12.57 10.05 28.68
N THR A 127 12.65 11.28 29.19
CA THR A 127 12.06 12.46 28.58
C THR A 127 13.17 13.45 28.19
N SER A 128 13.18 13.85 26.92
CA SER A 128 13.99 14.96 26.43
C SER A 128 13.08 16.11 25.99
N PRO A 129 13.07 17.26 26.68
CA PRO A 129 12.16 18.36 26.35
C PRO A 129 12.44 19.01 24.99
N THR A 130 13.70 19.00 24.55
CA THR A 130 14.17 19.76 23.38
C THR A 130 15.02 18.94 22.40
N SER A 131 15.06 17.61 22.53
CA SER A 131 15.84 16.75 21.63
C SER A 131 15.30 15.31 21.62
N ALA A 132 16.07 14.38 21.06
CA ALA A 132 15.80 12.95 21.16
C ALA A 132 16.03 12.45 22.60
N ALA A 133 15.17 11.54 23.07
CA ALA A 133 15.37 10.80 24.31
C ALA A 133 16.58 9.84 24.18
N ILE A 134 16.72 9.21 23.02
CA ILE A 134 17.89 8.41 22.65
C ILE A 134 18.44 8.92 21.32
N TYR A 135 19.73 9.27 21.31
CA TYR A 135 20.46 9.72 20.14
C TYR A 135 21.65 8.81 19.85
N ALA A 136 21.52 7.94 18.85
CA ALA A 136 22.62 7.15 18.32
C ALA A 136 23.43 7.97 17.31
N TYR A 137 24.42 8.71 17.81
CA TYR A 137 25.27 9.61 17.04
C TYR A 137 26.32 8.89 16.19
N SER A 138 27.02 7.91 16.77
CA SER A 138 28.03 7.11 16.08
C SER A 138 28.18 5.72 16.70
N ALA A 139 28.17 4.71 15.84
CA ALA A 139 28.45 3.29 16.08
C ALA A 139 28.43 2.58 14.71
N ASP A 140 28.84 1.32 14.65
CA ASP A 140 28.54 0.44 13.49
C ASP A 140 27.04 0.16 13.45
N LYS A 141 26.49 -0.26 14.59
CA LYS A 141 25.07 -0.59 14.76
C LYS A 141 24.65 -0.41 16.20
N VAL A 142 23.45 0.10 16.42
CA VAL A 142 22.82 0.21 17.74
C VAL A 142 21.62 -0.73 17.84
N PHE A 143 21.56 -1.46 18.94
CA PHE A 143 20.42 -2.31 19.30
C PHE A 143 19.70 -1.67 20.48
N VAL A 144 18.39 -1.52 20.40
CA VAL A 144 17.52 -1.19 21.53
C VAL A 144 16.70 -2.44 21.84
N THR A 145 17.08 -3.10 22.92
CA THR A 145 16.48 -4.35 23.38
C THR A 145 15.50 -4.08 24.52
N LEU A 146 14.24 -4.46 24.35
CA LEU A 146 13.20 -4.36 25.38
C LEU A 146 13.27 -5.59 26.27
N ALA A 147 13.70 -5.41 27.53
CA ALA A 147 13.78 -6.51 28.49
C ALA A 147 12.42 -7.23 28.65
N GLU A 148 12.44 -8.54 28.83
CA GLU A 148 11.21 -9.34 28.92
C GLU A 148 10.30 -8.82 30.05
N GLY A 149 9.05 -8.49 29.70
CA GLY A 149 8.05 -8.01 30.66
C GLY A 149 8.30 -6.59 31.19
N SER A 150 9.30 -5.87 30.68
CA SER A 150 9.52 -4.47 31.04
C SER A 150 8.56 -3.54 30.30
N GLU A 151 8.25 -2.40 30.92
CA GLU A 151 7.52 -1.31 30.30
C GLU A 151 8.45 -0.10 30.25
N ASN A 152 8.67 0.43 29.04
CA ASN A 152 9.60 1.53 28.82
C ASN A 152 8.90 2.70 28.15
N THR A 153 9.35 3.91 28.42
CA THR A 153 8.80 5.14 27.83
C THR A 153 9.92 6.03 27.34
N LEU A 154 9.79 6.52 26.10
CA LEU A 154 10.64 7.56 25.53
C LEU A 154 9.74 8.73 25.10
N THR A 155 10.12 9.95 25.46
CA THR A 155 9.30 11.15 25.22
C THR A 155 10.14 12.32 24.70
N ASN A 156 9.64 13.00 23.66
CA ASN A 156 10.08 14.35 23.28
C ASN A 156 9.07 15.39 23.79
N GLY A 157 9.56 16.52 24.31
CA GLY A 157 8.73 17.58 24.92
C GLY A 157 8.08 18.57 23.95
N GLY A 158 8.16 18.35 22.63
CA GLY A 158 7.51 19.17 21.61
C GLY A 158 8.42 20.16 20.89
N SER A 159 9.75 19.93 20.92
CA SER A 159 10.70 20.71 20.12
C SER A 159 12.01 19.96 19.91
N TYR A 160 12.70 20.29 18.81
CA TYR A 160 14.08 19.88 18.56
C TYR A 160 14.98 21.10 18.41
N VAL A 161 15.85 21.33 19.40
CA VAL A 161 16.88 22.36 19.35
C VAL A 161 18.16 21.71 18.84
N ALA A 162 18.76 22.30 17.80
CA ALA A 162 20.01 21.81 17.24
C ALA A 162 21.12 21.82 18.31
N ILE A 163 21.66 20.64 18.61
CA ILE A 163 22.78 20.42 19.53
C ILE A 163 24.10 20.12 18.80
N ASP A 164 24.01 19.81 17.50
CA ASP A 164 25.11 19.59 16.57
C ASP A 164 24.65 19.86 15.12
N GLU A 165 25.43 19.44 14.12
CA GLU A 165 25.11 19.61 12.70
C GLU A 165 23.97 18.73 12.15
N ASN A 166 23.46 17.78 12.95
CA ASN A 166 22.48 16.81 12.51
C ASN A 166 21.06 17.33 12.79
N ASN A 167 20.16 17.04 11.86
CA ASN A 167 18.74 17.34 12.01
C ASN A 167 18.07 16.26 12.87
N ILE A 168 18.24 16.33 14.18
CA ILE A 168 17.54 15.46 15.12
C ILE A 168 16.06 15.85 15.09
N ASP A 169 15.22 14.93 14.65
CA ASP A 169 13.80 15.14 14.43
C ASP A 169 12.94 13.97 14.96
N ALA A 170 13.51 13.11 15.83
CA ALA A 170 12.82 11.94 16.37
C ALA A 170 13.11 11.69 17.86
N VAL A 171 12.19 11.00 18.55
CA VAL A 171 12.37 10.60 19.96
C VAL A 171 13.52 9.60 20.12
N LEU A 172 13.58 8.62 19.22
CA LEU A 172 14.72 7.73 19.03
C LEU A 172 15.32 8.03 17.66
N PHE A 173 16.48 8.67 17.64
CA PHE A 173 17.16 9.09 16.41
C PHE A 173 18.50 8.39 16.28
N ALA A 174 18.73 7.70 15.17
CA ALA A 174 19.97 7.03 14.85
C ALA A 174 20.54 7.52 13.53
N LYS A 175 21.85 7.80 13.53
CA LYS A 175 22.65 8.09 12.33
C LYS A 175 23.25 6.83 11.68
N THR A 176 22.96 5.68 12.26
CA THR A 176 23.58 4.37 12.04
C THR A 176 22.44 3.35 12.01
N ASP A 177 22.70 2.18 11.44
CA ASP A 177 21.82 1.02 11.56
C ASP A 177 21.24 0.87 12.97
N LEU A 178 19.92 0.71 13.03
CA LEU A 178 19.18 0.58 14.26
C LEU A 178 18.40 -0.73 14.26
N THR A 179 18.47 -1.45 15.37
CA THR A 179 17.61 -2.62 15.61
C THR A 179 16.81 -2.46 16.87
N LEU A 180 15.51 -2.71 16.76
CA LEU A 180 14.61 -2.86 17.90
C LEU A 180 14.25 -4.34 18.07
N ASN A 181 14.47 -4.88 19.26
CA ASN A 181 14.16 -6.27 19.57
C ASN A 181 13.87 -6.45 21.07
N GLY A 182 13.64 -7.69 21.51
CA GLY A 182 13.20 -8.01 22.86
C GLY A 182 11.68 -7.93 23.03
N THR A 183 11.15 -8.73 23.94
CA THR A 183 9.70 -8.97 24.08
C THR A 183 8.98 -8.02 25.04
N GLY A 184 9.70 -7.05 25.65
CA GLY A 184 9.11 -5.99 26.46
C GLY A 184 8.25 -5.01 25.65
N SER A 185 7.76 -3.97 26.33
CA SER A 185 6.98 -2.89 25.70
C SER A 185 7.71 -1.55 25.70
N LEU A 186 7.43 -0.75 24.68
CA LEU A 186 7.96 0.60 24.51
C LEU A 186 6.84 1.56 24.08
N THR A 187 6.61 2.56 24.90
CA THR A 187 5.77 3.72 24.58
C THR A 187 6.65 4.86 24.06
N ILE A 188 6.31 5.43 22.90
CA ILE A 188 7.02 6.56 22.29
C ILE A 188 6.05 7.73 22.13
N ASN A 189 6.38 8.85 22.76
CA ASN A 189 5.59 10.08 22.69
C ASN A 189 6.39 11.17 21.98
N ALA A 190 6.20 11.31 20.67
CA ALA A 190 6.78 12.36 19.85
C ALA A 190 5.79 13.52 19.69
N GLN A 191 5.78 14.44 20.66
CA GLN A 191 4.91 15.63 20.63
C GLN A 191 5.22 16.57 19.45
N ASP A 192 6.46 16.51 18.95
CA ASP A 192 6.91 17.09 17.69
C ASP A 192 7.76 16.04 16.96
N GLY A 193 7.85 16.16 15.64
CA GLY A 193 8.64 15.25 14.79
C GLY A 193 8.19 13.78 14.80
N HIS A 194 9.15 12.90 14.58
CA HIS A 194 8.97 11.47 14.35
C HIS A 194 9.10 10.64 15.65
N GLY A 195 8.55 9.43 15.64
CA GLY A 195 8.78 8.46 16.72
C GLY A 195 10.20 7.90 16.70
N VAL A 196 10.50 7.10 15.67
CA VAL A 196 11.80 6.46 15.47
C VAL A 196 12.33 6.80 14.08
N VAL A 197 13.60 7.22 14.00
CA VAL A 197 14.30 7.46 12.74
C VAL A 197 15.65 6.76 12.77
N SER A 198 15.92 5.93 11.76
CA SER A 198 17.27 5.53 11.34
C SER A 198 17.62 6.25 10.04
N LYS A 199 18.82 6.85 9.97
CA LYS A 199 19.34 7.42 8.73
C LYS A 199 20.00 6.39 7.82
N ASP A 200 20.10 5.13 8.27
CA ASP A 200 20.47 3.95 7.48
C ASP A 200 19.33 2.91 7.60
N ASP A 201 19.63 1.64 7.84
CA ASP A 201 18.63 0.57 7.99
C ASP A 201 17.93 0.64 9.36
N LEU A 202 16.62 0.40 9.36
CA LEU A 202 15.83 0.14 10.57
C LEU A 202 15.29 -1.29 10.55
N VAL A 203 15.69 -2.07 11.55
CA VAL A 203 15.23 -3.44 11.74
C VAL A 203 14.38 -3.54 13.01
N ILE A 204 13.23 -4.20 12.93
CA ILE A 204 12.37 -4.49 14.08
C ILE A 204 12.08 -5.98 14.09
N VAL A 205 12.39 -6.67 15.19
CA VAL A 205 12.28 -8.13 15.25
C VAL A 205 11.01 -8.59 15.97
N ASP A 206 10.74 -8.00 17.13
CA ASP A 206 9.66 -8.33 18.03
C ASP A 206 9.41 -7.16 18.99
N GLY A 207 8.62 -7.36 20.04
CA GLY A 207 8.27 -6.34 21.02
C GLY A 207 6.87 -5.77 20.84
N THR A 208 6.47 -4.92 21.79
CA THR A 208 5.19 -4.20 21.75
C THR A 208 5.44 -2.70 21.73
N TYR A 209 4.99 -2.02 20.68
CA TYR A 209 5.21 -0.60 20.46
C TYR A 209 3.90 0.17 20.49
N THR A 210 3.81 1.19 21.33
CA THR A 210 2.73 2.19 21.30
C THR A 210 3.35 3.54 20.97
N VAL A 211 3.04 4.09 19.79
CA VAL A 211 3.68 5.30 19.27
C VAL A 211 2.63 6.34 18.99
N THR A 212 2.83 7.55 19.53
CA THR A 212 2.12 8.76 19.10
C THR A 212 3.15 9.73 18.54
N ALA A 213 3.03 10.10 17.27
CA ALA A 213 3.96 11.00 16.60
C ALA A 213 3.26 12.14 15.87
N ALA A 214 3.77 13.37 16.02
CA ALA A 214 3.28 14.53 15.28
C ALA A 214 3.55 14.44 13.77
N SER A 215 4.57 13.68 13.38
CA SER A 215 4.93 13.36 12.00
C SER A 215 4.79 11.84 11.79
N THR A 216 5.84 11.17 11.34
CA THR A 216 5.85 9.71 11.07
C THR A 216 6.12 8.87 12.32
N GLY A 217 5.52 7.68 12.42
CA GLY A 217 5.77 6.73 13.50
C GLY A 217 7.19 6.14 13.47
N PHE A 218 7.49 5.35 12.44
CA PHE A 218 8.80 4.72 12.22
C PHE A 218 9.35 5.08 10.84
N THR A 219 10.63 5.40 10.79
CA THR A 219 11.32 5.73 9.54
C THR A 219 12.67 5.03 9.46
N GLY A 220 12.88 4.24 8.41
CA GLY A 220 14.19 3.79 7.98
C GLY A 220 14.54 4.46 6.66
N LYS A 221 15.69 5.13 6.56
CA LYS A 221 16.05 5.80 5.31
C LYS A 221 16.37 4.79 4.22
N ASP A 222 17.26 3.84 4.51
CA ASP A 222 17.73 2.89 3.51
C ASP A 222 16.78 1.70 3.38
N SER A 223 16.28 1.21 4.52
CA SER A 223 15.20 0.24 4.56
C SER A 223 14.49 0.23 5.92
N LEU A 224 13.26 -0.30 5.92
CA LEU A 224 12.55 -0.71 7.12
C LEU A 224 12.17 -2.19 7.01
N SER A 225 12.77 -3.05 7.83
CA SER A 225 12.51 -4.49 7.85
C SER A 225 11.90 -4.93 9.19
N ILE A 226 10.73 -5.55 9.15
CA ILE A 226 9.98 -5.99 10.34
C ILE A 226 9.79 -7.50 10.29
N ALA A 227 10.35 -8.24 11.26
CA ALA A 227 10.14 -9.68 11.37
C ALA A 227 8.82 -10.02 12.10
N GLY A 228 8.41 -9.16 13.03
CA GLY A 228 7.27 -9.39 13.92
C GLY A 228 7.09 -8.27 14.94
N GLY A 229 6.19 -8.50 15.89
CA GLY A 229 5.87 -7.56 16.97
C GLY A 229 4.40 -7.12 16.96
N THR A 230 4.05 -6.24 17.90
CA THR A 230 2.73 -5.61 17.99
C THR A 230 2.88 -4.10 17.97
N PHE A 231 2.16 -3.43 17.08
CA PHE A 231 2.28 -2.00 16.82
C PHE A 231 0.92 -1.32 16.97
N THR A 232 0.87 -0.29 17.80
CA THR A 232 -0.24 0.67 17.86
C THR A 232 0.34 2.05 17.59
N VAL A 233 0.06 2.60 16.41
CA VAL A 233 0.69 3.84 15.94
C VAL A 233 -0.38 4.86 15.58
N THR A 234 -0.29 6.04 16.17
CA THR A 234 -1.02 7.24 15.75
C THR A 234 -0.04 8.27 15.24
N SER A 235 -0.16 8.68 13.98
CA SER A 235 0.81 9.55 13.30
C SER A 235 0.15 10.73 12.59
N GLY A 236 0.76 11.91 12.67
CA GLY A 236 0.34 13.10 11.91
C GLY A 236 0.76 13.07 10.43
N LYS A 237 1.61 12.10 10.05
CA LYS A 237 1.87 11.68 8.68
C LYS A 237 1.77 10.15 8.62
N ASP A 238 2.77 9.48 8.05
CA ASP A 238 2.72 8.04 7.81
C ASP A 238 2.99 7.24 9.08
N ALA A 239 2.41 6.04 9.20
CA ALA A 239 2.69 5.22 10.39
C ALA A 239 4.06 4.54 10.26
N LEU A 240 4.31 3.87 9.13
CA LEU A 240 5.57 3.21 8.78
C LEU A 240 6.10 3.78 7.45
N HIS A 241 7.35 4.21 7.43
CA HIS A 241 7.94 4.88 6.26
C HIS A 241 9.34 4.34 5.95
N ALA A 242 9.60 4.11 4.66
CA ALA A 242 10.95 3.89 4.15
C ALA A 242 11.19 4.78 2.93
N GLU A 243 12.21 5.63 2.98
CA GLU A 243 12.51 6.54 1.88
C GLU A 243 13.98 6.95 1.84
N ASN A 244 14.58 6.79 0.65
CA ASN A 244 15.88 7.36 0.35
C ASN A 244 15.80 8.23 -0.92
N THR A 245 15.88 9.55 -0.72
CA THR A 245 15.87 10.53 -1.82
C THR A 245 17.22 10.66 -2.54
N ASP A 246 18.30 10.12 -1.95
CA ASP A 246 19.66 10.20 -2.50
C ASP A 246 19.98 9.00 -3.40
N ASP A 247 19.41 7.82 -3.12
CA ASP A 247 19.58 6.57 -3.86
C ASP A 247 18.24 5.82 -4.03
N ALA A 248 17.68 5.89 -5.23
CA ALA A 248 16.41 5.25 -5.59
C ALA A 248 16.44 3.71 -5.58
N THR A 249 17.58 3.07 -5.33
CA THR A 249 17.66 1.62 -5.13
C THR A 249 17.40 1.19 -3.68
N LEU A 250 17.30 2.16 -2.77
CA LEU A 250 17.00 2.00 -1.35
C LEU A 250 15.55 2.46 -1.06
N GLY A 251 15.18 2.60 0.21
CA GLY A 251 13.82 2.98 0.63
C GLY A 251 12.80 1.84 0.52
N SER A 252 13.27 0.59 0.65
CA SER A 252 12.38 -0.57 0.63
C SER A 252 11.82 -0.89 2.01
N LEU A 253 10.59 -1.41 2.06
CA LEU A 253 9.94 -1.83 3.29
C LEU A 253 9.55 -3.31 3.19
N TYR A 254 9.93 -4.10 4.19
CA TYR A 254 9.64 -5.52 4.28
C TYR A 254 8.96 -5.86 5.62
N ILE A 255 7.90 -6.67 5.57
CA ILE A 255 7.21 -7.20 6.75
C ILE A 255 7.04 -8.71 6.60
N ALA A 256 7.67 -9.49 7.48
CA ALA A 256 7.48 -10.93 7.52
C ALA A 256 6.15 -11.32 8.19
N ASP A 257 5.87 -10.74 9.36
CA ASP A 257 4.68 -10.98 10.17
C ASP A 257 4.49 -9.83 11.19
N GLY A 258 3.42 -9.88 12.00
CA GLY A 258 3.16 -8.95 13.09
C GLY A 258 1.69 -8.55 13.22
N ALA A 259 1.39 -7.74 14.23
CA ALA A 259 0.06 -7.16 14.42
C ALA A 259 0.13 -5.63 14.42
N PHE A 260 -0.61 -4.99 13.52
CA PHE A 260 -0.52 -3.56 13.24
C PHE A 260 -1.89 -2.90 13.39
N THR A 261 -1.99 -1.92 14.29
CA THR A 261 -3.10 -0.99 14.39
C THR A 261 -2.56 0.40 14.10
N LEU A 262 -2.86 0.93 12.92
CA LEU A 262 -2.27 2.15 12.38
C LEU A 262 -3.38 3.19 12.12
N ASP A 263 -3.25 4.35 12.74
CA ASP A 263 -4.11 5.53 12.52
C ASP A 263 -3.21 6.67 12.06
N ALA A 264 -3.13 6.85 10.74
CA ALA A 264 -2.24 7.80 10.09
C ALA A 264 -3.02 8.93 9.44
N GLN A 265 -2.53 10.16 9.58
CA GLN A 265 -3.07 11.27 8.78
C GLN A 265 -2.45 11.32 7.38
N GLY A 266 -1.31 10.65 7.16
CA GLY A 266 -0.75 10.34 5.85
C GLY A 266 -1.03 8.90 5.44
N ASP A 267 -0.01 8.20 4.94
CA ASP A 267 -0.11 6.81 4.53
C ASP A 267 -0.06 5.84 5.73
N GLY A 268 -0.69 4.67 5.63
CA GLY A 268 -0.53 3.63 6.64
C GLY A 268 0.90 3.10 6.62
N ILE A 269 1.32 2.63 5.45
CA ILE A 269 2.67 2.11 5.18
C ILE A 269 3.13 2.70 3.84
N SER A 270 4.27 3.38 3.84
CA SER A 270 4.80 4.05 2.65
C SER A 270 6.25 3.62 2.39
N ALA A 271 6.55 3.26 1.14
CA ALA A 271 7.90 2.90 0.69
C ALA A 271 8.22 3.58 -0.64
N SER A 272 9.34 4.31 -0.72
CA SER A 272 9.80 4.90 -1.99
C SER A 272 10.38 3.84 -2.95
N GLY A 273 10.76 2.68 -2.41
CA GLY A 273 11.21 1.51 -3.16
C GLY A 273 10.10 0.48 -3.31
N THR A 274 10.40 -0.77 -2.96
CA THR A 274 9.41 -1.87 -2.96
C THR A 274 8.80 -2.04 -1.58
N LEU A 275 7.51 -2.41 -1.54
CA LEU A 275 6.85 -2.91 -0.33
C LEU A 275 6.54 -4.41 -0.49
N GLN A 276 7.04 -5.23 0.44
CA GLN A 276 6.71 -6.65 0.50
C GLN A 276 6.18 -7.03 1.88
N ILE A 277 5.04 -7.73 1.92
CA ILE A 277 4.41 -8.25 3.13
C ILE A 277 4.16 -9.74 2.96
N ASP A 278 4.76 -10.56 3.81
CA ASP A 278 4.62 -12.01 3.77
C ASP A 278 3.44 -12.52 4.63
N GLY A 279 3.08 -11.77 5.67
CA GLY A 279 2.02 -12.11 6.62
C GLY A 279 1.71 -10.99 7.60
N GLY A 280 0.93 -11.31 8.64
CA GLY A 280 0.51 -10.37 9.68
C GLY A 280 -0.97 -9.98 9.64
N THR A 281 -1.38 -9.19 10.63
CA THR A 281 -2.73 -8.63 10.75
C THR A 281 -2.67 -7.12 10.77
N PHE A 282 -3.41 -6.46 9.89
CA PHE A 282 -3.37 -5.02 9.68
C PHE A 282 -4.77 -4.42 9.86
N SER A 283 -4.89 -3.47 10.78
CA SER A 283 -6.03 -2.57 10.93
C SER A 283 -5.53 -1.16 10.66
N VAL A 284 -5.87 -0.60 9.51
CA VAL A 284 -5.28 0.66 9.02
C VAL A 284 -6.40 1.66 8.72
N VAL A 285 -6.27 2.85 9.30
CA VAL A 285 -7.10 4.01 8.99
C VAL A 285 -6.19 5.14 8.52
N THR A 286 -6.48 5.71 7.35
CA THR A 286 -5.68 6.80 6.77
C THR A 286 -6.55 7.98 6.38
N GLY A 287 -6.06 9.20 6.62
CA GLY A 287 -6.80 10.43 6.29
C GLY A 287 -8.17 10.55 6.99
N GLY A 288 -8.42 9.78 8.05
CA GLY A 288 -9.71 9.67 8.72
C GLY A 288 -10.70 8.68 8.10
N GLY A 289 -10.28 7.95 7.05
CA GLY A 289 -11.02 6.87 6.42
C GLY A 289 -11.87 7.30 5.22
N SER A 290 -12.39 6.30 4.51
CA SER A 290 -13.16 6.43 3.27
C SER A 290 -14.39 7.35 3.42
N SER A 291 -15.00 7.36 4.61
CA SER A 291 -16.15 8.20 4.92
C SER A 291 -15.89 9.71 4.91
N THR A 292 -14.62 10.12 4.89
CA THR A 292 -14.22 11.54 4.79
C THR A 292 -14.26 12.05 3.36
N VAL A 293 -14.28 11.15 2.36
CA VAL A 293 -14.29 11.52 0.95
C VAL A 293 -15.70 11.50 0.41
N THR A 294 -16.07 12.58 -0.29
CA THR A 294 -17.30 12.63 -1.09
C THR A 294 -16.95 12.26 -2.53
N LEU A 295 -17.18 11.01 -2.87
CA LEU A 295 -17.05 10.53 -4.24
C LEU A 295 -18.11 11.19 -5.14
N THR A 296 -17.70 11.61 -6.34
CA THR A 296 -18.59 12.19 -7.34
C THR A 296 -18.37 11.50 -8.68
N SER A 297 -19.44 11.01 -9.31
CA SER A 297 -19.36 10.47 -10.68
C SER A 297 -18.90 11.54 -11.66
N SER A 298 -17.97 11.20 -12.54
CA SER A 298 -17.45 12.05 -13.63
C SER A 298 -18.54 12.56 -14.61
N GLU A 299 -19.75 12.00 -14.55
CA GLU A 299 -20.90 12.36 -15.40
C GLU A 299 -21.52 13.75 -15.16
N SER A 300 -21.06 14.55 -14.19
CA SER A 300 -21.57 15.93 -14.01
C SER A 300 -20.92 16.96 -14.96
N PHE A 301 -20.54 16.58 -16.18
CA PHE A 301 -20.50 17.54 -17.29
C PHE A 301 -21.91 17.69 -17.86
N GLY A 302 -22.76 18.39 -17.09
CA GLY A 302 -24.07 18.82 -17.56
C GLY A 302 -23.92 19.48 -18.92
N ALA A 303 -24.58 18.92 -19.93
CA ALA A 303 -24.60 19.42 -21.30
C ALA A 303 -24.86 20.93 -21.32
N GLY A 304 -23.77 21.70 -21.40
CA GLY A 304 -23.81 23.14 -21.45
C GLY A 304 -24.57 23.56 -22.70
N ARG A 305 -25.81 24.01 -22.53
CA ARG A 305 -26.51 24.74 -23.59
C ARG A 305 -25.64 25.94 -23.96
N PRO A 306 -25.29 26.15 -25.24
CA PRO A 306 -24.46 27.29 -25.62
C PRO A 306 -25.22 28.59 -25.34
N GLY A 307 -24.85 29.34 -24.29
CA GLY A 307 -25.35 30.70 -24.08
C GLY A 307 -25.59 31.19 -22.64
N GLU A 308 -25.37 30.39 -21.59
CA GLU A 308 -25.54 30.90 -20.22
C GLU A 308 -24.18 31.13 -19.54
N THR A 309 -23.84 32.41 -19.35
CA THR A 309 -22.71 32.84 -18.53
C THR A 309 -23.05 32.60 -17.05
N GLN A 310 -22.62 31.50 -16.47
CA GLN A 310 -22.64 31.33 -15.02
C GLN A 310 -21.45 32.08 -14.40
N THR A 311 -21.78 33.01 -13.50
CA THR A 311 -20.83 33.75 -12.69
C THR A 311 -20.43 32.85 -11.51
N GLN A 312 -19.32 32.12 -11.65
CA GLN A 312 -18.76 31.33 -10.56
C GLN A 312 -17.99 32.27 -9.63
N THR A 313 -18.39 32.27 -8.36
CA THR A 313 -17.78 33.08 -7.32
C THR A 313 -16.50 32.37 -6.89
N SER A 314 -15.36 32.80 -7.44
CA SER A 314 -14.04 32.31 -7.07
C SER A 314 -13.69 32.83 -5.68
N SER A 315 -13.68 31.94 -4.70
CA SER A 315 -13.15 32.21 -3.36
C SER A 315 -12.52 30.93 -2.82
N ALA A 316 -11.33 30.62 -3.32
CA ALA A 316 -10.30 29.90 -2.58
C ALA A 316 -8.97 30.16 -3.30
N SER A 317 -8.00 30.62 -2.53
CA SER A 317 -6.60 30.74 -2.92
C SER A 317 -6.04 29.36 -3.25
N THR A 318 -5.58 29.16 -4.48
CA THR A 318 -4.70 28.04 -4.85
C THR A 318 -3.33 28.31 -4.24
N GLU A 319 -3.15 27.89 -3.00
CA GLU A 319 -1.85 27.36 -2.58
C GLU A 319 -1.86 25.92 -3.08
N GLU A 320 -0.91 25.57 -3.95
CA GLU A 320 -0.55 24.18 -4.22
C GLU A 320 0.04 23.64 -2.91
N THR A 321 -0.81 23.17 -2.01
CA THR A 321 -0.35 22.27 -0.96
C THR A 321 -0.19 20.93 -1.64
N ASP A 322 1.02 20.35 -1.67
CA ASP A 322 1.19 18.90 -1.81
C ASP A 322 0.16 18.26 -0.87
N THR A 323 -0.93 17.74 -1.42
CA THR A 323 -1.88 17.00 -0.61
C THR A 323 -1.14 15.76 -0.17
N ALA A 324 -0.88 15.63 1.13
CA ALA A 324 -0.24 14.46 1.67
C ALA A 324 -1.03 13.22 1.20
N SER A 325 -0.30 12.22 0.70
CA SER A 325 -0.89 10.93 0.35
C SER A 325 -1.57 10.33 1.59
N THR A 326 -2.74 9.71 1.40
CA THR A 326 -3.52 9.09 2.48
C THR A 326 -3.87 7.64 2.15
N LYS A 327 -2.94 6.94 1.53
CA LYS A 327 -3.10 5.59 1.02
C LYS A 327 -2.85 4.57 2.13
N GLY A 328 -3.52 3.41 2.07
CA GLY A 328 -3.35 2.36 3.07
C GLY A 328 -1.94 1.77 3.03
N LEU A 329 -1.65 1.02 1.97
CA LEU A 329 -0.33 0.46 1.66
C LEU A 329 0.16 1.06 0.34
N LYS A 330 1.29 1.76 0.39
CA LYS A 330 1.87 2.46 -0.76
C LYS A 330 3.30 2.02 -1.04
N ALA A 331 3.57 1.69 -2.29
CA ALA A 331 4.93 1.61 -2.84
C ALA A 331 5.04 2.51 -4.08
N ASP A 332 6.09 3.34 -4.17
CA ASP A 332 6.37 4.02 -5.45
C ASP A 332 6.88 3.02 -6.50
N GLY A 333 7.51 1.92 -6.05
CA GLY A 333 7.85 0.75 -6.85
C GLY A 333 6.76 -0.31 -6.85
N SER A 334 7.16 -1.59 -6.75
CA SER A 334 6.22 -2.71 -6.71
C SER A 334 5.70 -3.00 -5.30
N LEU A 335 4.44 -3.45 -5.21
CA LEU A 335 3.82 -3.97 -3.99
C LEU A 335 3.61 -5.49 -4.12
N THR A 336 4.13 -6.27 -3.16
CA THR A 336 3.93 -7.73 -3.11
C THR A 336 3.30 -8.13 -1.78
N LEU A 337 2.15 -8.79 -1.84
CA LEU A 337 1.41 -9.31 -0.68
C LEU A 337 1.31 -10.83 -0.79
N ASN A 338 2.08 -11.55 0.03
CA ASN A 338 2.08 -13.02 -0.02
C ASN A 338 1.03 -13.67 0.89
N GLY A 339 0.52 -12.92 1.87
CA GLY A 339 -0.49 -13.38 2.82
C GLY A 339 -0.82 -12.29 3.84
N GLY A 340 -1.61 -12.67 4.85
CA GLY A 340 -2.04 -11.78 5.94
C GLY A 340 -3.54 -11.46 5.92
N THR A 341 -3.97 -10.69 6.91
CA THR A 341 -5.34 -10.17 7.04
C THR A 341 -5.29 -8.65 7.09
N PHE A 342 -6.04 -8.00 6.21
CA PHE A 342 -6.01 -6.56 5.98
C PHE A 342 -7.42 -6.00 6.16
N THR A 343 -7.60 -5.10 7.13
CA THR A 343 -8.79 -4.26 7.28
C THR A 343 -8.38 -2.80 7.13
N LEU A 344 -8.69 -2.23 5.96
CA LEU A 344 -8.24 -0.91 5.55
C LEU A 344 -9.47 -0.02 5.34
N ASP A 345 -9.47 1.14 6.00
CA ASP A 345 -10.44 2.21 5.80
C ASP A 345 -9.67 3.48 5.47
N THR A 346 -9.58 3.80 4.18
CA THR A 346 -8.61 4.77 3.64
C THR A 346 -9.31 5.90 2.92
N ALA A 347 -8.83 7.13 3.09
CA ALA A 347 -9.37 8.29 2.36
C ALA A 347 -8.93 8.29 0.88
N ASP A 348 -7.81 7.67 0.56
CA ASP A 348 -7.30 7.43 -0.79
C ASP A 348 -7.21 5.91 -0.99
N ASP A 349 -6.43 5.43 -1.95
CA ASP A 349 -6.32 4.01 -2.26
C ASP A 349 -6.01 3.14 -1.05
N SER A 350 -6.67 1.98 -0.97
CA SER A 350 -6.33 0.99 0.06
C SER A 350 -4.99 0.32 -0.25
N LEU A 351 -4.78 -0.18 -1.47
CA LEU A 351 -3.53 -0.74 -1.96
C LEU A 351 -3.07 0.04 -3.18
N HIS A 352 -1.87 0.60 -3.16
CA HIS A 352 -1.34 1.41 -4.26
C HIS A 352 0.11 1.06 -4.61
N ALA A 353 0.39 0.98 -5.90
CA ALA A 353 1.75 0.89 -6.41
C ALA A 353 1.98 1.71 -7.69
N GLY A 354 3.08 2.46 -7.73
CA GLY A 354 3.58 3.05 -8.99
C GLY A 354 4.19 2.02 -9.94
N GLY A 355 4.42 0.80 -9.46
CA GLY A 355 4.79 -0.38 -10.25
C GLY A 355 3.77 -1.51 -10.08
N ASP A 356 4.20 -2.75 -10.33
CA ASP A 356 3.30 -3.91 -10.29
C ASP A 356 2.77 -4.19 -8.88
N ILE A 357 1.51 -4.58 -8.79
CA ILE A 357 0.91 -5.24 -7.62
C ILE A 357 0.87 -6.75 -7.85
N LEU A 358 1.47 -7.53 -6.94
CA LEU A 358 1.35 -8.97 -6.87
C LEU A 358 0.70 -9.39 -5.54
N ILE A 359 -0.47 -10.02 -5.62
CA ILE A 359 -1.15 -10.61 -4.46
C ILE A 359 -1.18 -12.12 -4.66
N THR A 360 -0.53 -12.88 -3.78
CA THR A 360 -0.52 -14.35 -3.89
C THR A 360 -1.58 -15.03 -3.03
N SER A 361 -1.88 -14.48 -1.86
CA SER A 361 -2.97 -14.90 -0.98
C SER A 361 -3.28 -13.83 0.08
N GLY A 362 -4.33 -14.02 0.89
CA GLY A 362 -4.68 -13.14 2.01
C GLY A 362 -6.20 -12.98 2.20
N GLU A 363 -6.58 -12.24 3.23
CA GLU A 363 -7.94 -11.77 3.48
C GLU A 363 -7.94 -10.24 3.49
N PHE A 364 -8.74 -9.63 2.62
CA PHE A 364 -8.76 -8.19 2.37
C PHE A 364 -10.17 -7.64 2.58
N ASN A 365 -10.33 -6.74 3.55
CA ASN A 365 -11.53 -5.96 3.79
C ASN A 365 -11.19 -4.48 3.57
N LEU A 366 -11.54 -3.95 2.40
CA LEU A 366 -11.03 -2.68 1.88
C LEU A 366 -12.18 -1.69 1.67
N SER A 367 -12.19 -0.61 2.43
CA SER A 367 -13.07 0.54 2.19
C SER A 367 -12.22 1.73 1.79
N SER A 368 -12.38 2.21 0.57
CA SER A 368 -11.54 3.25 -0.02
C SER A 368 -12.36 4.48 -0.40
N GLY A 369 -11.82 5.65 -0.10
CA GLY A 369 -12.29 6.93 -0.61
C GLY A 369 -11.85 7.20 -2.04
N ASP A 370 -11.03 6.32 -2.62
CA ASP A 370 -10.69 6.24 -4.04
C ASP A 370 -10.76 4.77 -4.47
N ASP A 371 -9.70 4.19 -5.03
CA ASP A 371 -9.75 2.81 -5.50
C ASP A 371 -9.36 1.84 -4.39
N ALA A 372 -9.92 0.63 -4.40
CA ALA A 372 -9.51 -0.34 -3.40
C ALA A 372 -8.12 -0.93 -3.72
N ILE A 373 -7.81 -1.14 -5.00
CA ILE A 373 -6.51 -1.62 -5.48
C ILE A 373 -6.15 -0.83 -6.75
N HIS A 374 -5.05 -0.08 -6.71
CA HIS A 374 -4.59 0.75 -7.82
C HIS A 374 -3.13 0.46 -8.17
N SER A 375 -2.84 0.28 -9.46
CA SER A 375 -1.47 0.16 -9.97
C SER A 375 -1.28 0.94 -11.27
N ASP A 376 -0.24 1.76 -11.33
CA ASP A 376 0.22 2.39 -12.59
C ASP A 376 0.66 1.35 -13.65
N ALA A 377 0.85 0.09 -13.24
CA ALA A 377 1.33 -1.02 -14.06
C ALA A 377 0.42 -2.27 -13.93
N ALA A 378 0.97 -3.46 -13.68
CA ALA A 378 0.17 -4.68 -13.68
C ALA A 378 -0.36 -5.03 -12.27
N VAL A 379 -1.65 -5.39 -12.19
CA VAL A 379 -2.22 -6.09 -11.03
C VAL A 379 -2.31 -7.57 -11.33
N THR A 380 -1.64 -8.40 -10.52
CA THR A 380 -1.71 -9.86 -10.59
C THR A 380 -2.20 -10.44 -9.28
N ILE A 381 -3.35 -11.11 -9.30
CA ILE A 381 -3.94 -11.77 -8.13
C ILE A 381 -3.93 -13.29 -8.36
N ARG A 382 -3.16 -14.03 -7.55
CA ARG A 382 -3.11 -15.51 -7.63
C ARG A 382 -4.18 -16.19 -6.77
N GLY A 383 -4.71 -15.49 -5.77
CA GLY A 383 -5.69 -16.00 -4.82
C GLY A 383 -5.94 -15.02 -3.66
N GLY A 384 -6.88 -15.37 -2.78
CA GLY A 384 -7.27 -14.55 -1.63
C GLY A 384 -8.78 -14.38 -1.50
N THR A 385 -9.22 -13.71 -0.45
CA THR A 385 -10.62 -13.27 -0.26
C THR A 385 -10.65 -11.76 -0.18
N PHE A 386 -11.47 -11.12 -1.00
CA PHE A 386 -11.60 -9.68 -1.12
C PHE A 386 -13.04 -9.28 -0.85
N THR A 387 -13.25 -8.45 0.16
CA THR A 387 -14.50 -7.79 0.48
C THR A 387 -14.27 -6.29 0.36
N ILE A 388 -14.84 -5.69 -0.67
CA ILE A 388 -14.66 -4.29 -1.05
C ILE A 388 -16.05 -3.64 -1.02
N PRO A 389 -16.55 -3.26 0.16
CA PRO A 389 -17.92 -2.76 0.30
C PRO A 389 -18.09 -1.31 -0.18
N TYR A 390 -17.01 -0.56 -0.39
CA TYR A 390 -17.04 0.85 -0.77
C TYR A 390 -15.73 1.27 -1.45
N CYS A 391 -15.82 1.77 -2.68
CA CYS A 391 -14.71 2.31 -3.47
C CYS A 391 -15.24 3.18 -4.65
N TYR A 392 -14.32 3.92 -5.28
CA TYR A 392 -14.51 4.56 -6.58
C TYR A 392 -14.39 3.53 -7.70
N GLU A 393 -13.24 2.83 -7.78
CA GLU A 393 -13.09 1.56 -8.51
C GLU A 393 -12.66 0.41 -7.58
N GLY A 394 -13.05 -0.81 -7.93
CA GLY A 394 -12.64 -1.99 -7.15
C GLY A 394 -11.17 -2.36 -7.38
N ILE A 395 -10.79 -2.57 -8.62
CA ILE A 395 -9.41 -2.93 -9.02
C ILE A 395 -9.06 -2.19 -10.30
N GLU A 396 -8.02 -1.36 -10.24
CA GLU A 396 -7.48 -0.62 -11.38
C GLU A 396 -6.03 -1.03 -11.67
N GLY A 397 -5.70 -1.13 -12.96
CA GLY A 397 -4.33 -0.98 -13.42
C GLY A 397 -4.17 -1.13 -14.92
N LEU A 398 -2.95 -0.92 -15.43
CA LEU A 398 -2.67 -1.06 -16.87
C LEU A 398 -3.08 -2.44 -17.39
N SER A 399 -2.76 -3.51 -16.67
CA SER A 399 -3.23 -4.85 -17.01
C SER A 399 -3.56 -5.64 -15.75
N ILE A 400 -4.67 -6.37 -15.80
CA ILE A 400 -5.19 -7.10 -14.65
C ILE A 400 -5.24 -8.59 -14.98
N THR A 401 -4.58 -9.41 -14.17
CA THR A 401 -4.63 -10.87 -14.26
C THR A 401 -5.10 -11.46 -12.93
N ILE A 402 -6.20 -12.20 -12.96
CA ILE A 402 -6.75 -12.89 -11.78
C ILE A 402 -6.76 -14.39 -12.04
N ASP A 403 -5.96 -15.15 -11.29
CA ASP A 403 -5.90 -16.60 -11.44
C ASP A 403 -6.97 -17.35 -10.65
N ASP A 404 -7.24 -16.88 -9.43
CA ASP A 404 -8.21 -17.46 -8.51
C ASP A 404 -8.54 -16.46 -7.39
N GLY A 405 -9.50 -16.80 -6.52
CA GLY A 405 -9.89 -16.00 -5.36
C GLY A 405 -11.39 -15.89 -5.18
N THR A 406 -11.82 -15.18 -4.14
CA THR A 406 -13.23 -14.79 -3.92
C THR A 406 -13.30 -13.28 -3.82
N PHE A 407 -14.19 -12.66 -4.60
CA PHE A 407 -14.31 -11.22 -4.72
C PHE A 407 -15.78 -10.82 -4.50
N ASP A 408 -16.02 -10.01 -3.48
CA ASP A 408 -17.29 -9.33 -3.20
C ASP A 408 -17.03 -7.83 -3.29
N ILE A 409 -17.38 -7.21 -4.43
CA ILE A 409 -17.03 -5.84 -4.78
C ILE A 409 -18.31 -5.02 -4.98
N THR A 410 -18.42 -3.91 -4.27
CA THR A 410 -19.43 -2.89 -4.50
C THR A 410 -18.75 -1.57 -4.84
N SER A 411 -18.74 -1.23 -6.14
CA SER A 411 -18.33 0.08 -6.62
C SER A 411 -19.54 1.00 -6.76
N TYR A 412 -19.46 2.18 -6.15
CA TYR A 412 -20.59 3.13 -6.09
C TYR A 412 -20.54 4.24 -7.12
N TYR A 413 -19.42 4.37 -7.85
CA TYR A 413 -19.18 5.55 -8.67
C TYR A 413 -18.63 5.24 -10.05
N ASP A 414 -17.71 4.28 -10.14
CA ASP A 414 -17.15 3.86 -11.41
C ASP A 414 -17.12 2.32 -11.45
N ASP A 415 -16.06 1.72 -11.95
CA ASP A 415 -16.06 0.31 -12.34
C ASP A 415 -15.77 -0.65 -11.20
N GLY A 416 -16.18 -1.91 -11.39
CA GLY A 416 -15.77 -3.00 -10.50
C GLY A 416 -14.29 -3.37 -10.71
N VAL A 417 -13.89 -3.53 -11.97
CA VAL A 417 -12.52 -3.83 -12.39
C VAL A 417 -12.26 -3.04 -13.68
N ASN A 418 -11.25 -2.19 -13.68
CA ASN A 418 -10.90 -1.32 -14.79
C ASN A 418 -9.46 -1.58 -15.24
N ALA A 419 -9.28 -2.00 -16.49
CA ALA A 419 -7.97 -1.99 -17.12
C ALA A 419 -7.81 -0.78 -18.03
N ALA A 420 -7.26 0.29 -17.47
CA ALA A 420 -6.91 1.52 -18.15
C ALA A 420 -5.42 1.83 -17.99
N GLY A 421 -4.82 2.53 -18.96
CA GLY A 421 -3.41 2.91 -18.88
C GLY A 421 -3.23 4.38 -18.54
N GLY A 422 -2.43 4.71 -17.53
CA GLY A 422 -2.09 6.09 -17.13
C GLY A 422 -1.46 6.10 -15.74
N ALA A 423 -0.84 7.22 -15.36
CA ALA A 423 -0.57 7.52 -13.96
C ALA A 423 -1.78 8.31 -13.45
N ASP A 424 -2.38 7.90 -12.34
CA ASP A 424 -3.45 8.67 -11.74
C ASP A 424 -2.92 10.04 -11.30
N GLY A 425 -3.64 11.10 -11.63
CA GLY A 425 -3.40 12.38 -10.99
C GLY A 425 -4.04 12.33 -9.62
N SER A 426 -3.36 11.79 -8.61
CA SER A 426 -3.85 11.54 -7.24
C SER A 426 -4.16 12.82 -6.43
N GLY A 427 -4.89 13.77 -7.00
CA GLY A 427 -5.25 15.05 -6.41
C GLY A 427 -6.77 15.24 -6.37
N PHE A 428 -7.27 15.72 -5.22
CA PHE A 428 -8.68 16.10 -5.03
C PHE A 428 -9.10 17.21 -6.00
N GLY A 429 -9.59 16.83 -7.18
CA GLY A 429 -10.04 17.74 -8.22
C GLY A 429 -10.81 17.01 -9.33
N PRO A 430 -11.50 17.73 -10.22
CA PRO A 430 -12.22 17.11 -11.33
C PRO A 430 -11.22 16.37 -12.22
N ARG A 431 -11.20 15.04 -12.10
CA ARG A 431 -10.36 14.12 -12.83
C ARG A 431 -10.71 14.22 -14.31
N GLN A 432 -9.70 14.55 -15.12
CA GLN A 432 -9.77 14.38 -16.56
C GLN A 432 -8.56 13.53 -16.93
N ASP A 433 -8.83 12.26 -17.20
CA ASP A 433 -7.82 11.31 -17.60
C ASP A 433 -7.15 11.82 -18.87
N THR A 434 -5.86 12.13 -18.76
CA THR A 434 -5.09 12.60 -19.91
C THR A 434 -4.61 11.38 -20.69
N PHE A 435 -5.54 10.71 -21.38
CA PHE A 435 -5.19 9.56 -22.20
C PHE A 435 -4.53 10.01 -23.51
N SER A 436 -3.30 9.52 -23.73
CA SER A 436 -2.70 9.39 -25.05
C SER A 436 -3.40 8.25 -25.78
N SER A 437 -3.84 8.46 -27.02
CA SER A 437 -4.51 7.46 -27.88
C SER A 437 -3.63 6.27 -28.32
N THR A 438 -2.61 5.92 -27.53
CA THR A 438 -1.58 4.90 -27.83
C THR A 438 -1.51 3.80 -26.76
N SER A 439 -2.16 3.95 -25.59
CA SER A 439 -2.15 2.98 -24.49
C SER A 439 -3.18 1.83 -24.63
N SER A 440 -4.17 1.94 -25.52
CA SER A 440 -5.24 0.92 -25.65
C SER A 440 -4.77 -0.47 -26.10
N SER A 441 -3.59 -0.60 -26.71
CA SER A 441 -3.09 -1.92 -27.16
C SER A 441 -2.42 -2.77 -26.07
N THR A 442 -2.14 -2.21 -24.90
CA THR A 442 -1.49 -2.94 -23.79
C THR A 442 -2.41 -3.17 -22.61
N SER A 443 -3.55 -2.47 -22.54
CA SER A 443 -4.55 -2.70 -21.52
C SER A 443 -5.24 -4.05 -21.72
N SER A 444 -5.45 -4.78 -20.63
CA SER A 444 -6.19 -6.04 -20.69
C SER A 444 -6.67 -6.50 -19.33
N ILE A 445 -7.81 -7.20 -19.33
CA ILE A 445 -8.29 -7.99 -18.19
C ILE A 445 -8.24 -9.47 -18.59
N THR A 446 -7.58 -10.29 -17.77
CA THR A 446 -7.57 -11.75 -17.90
C THR A 446 -8.02 -12.41 -16.60
N ILE A 447 -9.13 -13.15 -16.65
CA ILE A 447 -9.67 -13.91 -15.52
C ILE A 447 -9.52 -15.40 -15.81
N ASN A 448 -8.64 -16.11 -15.09
CA ASN A 448 -8.42 -17.54 -15.25
C ASN A 448 -9.30 -18.41 -14.33
N GLY A 449 -9.80 -17.85 -13.22
CA GLY A 449 -10.56 -18.56 -12.20
C GLY A 449 -11.11 -17.62 -11.13
N GLY A 450 -11.61 -18.19 -10.04
CA GLY A 450 -12.20 -17.45 -8.91
C GLY A 450 -13.73 -17.34 -8.93
N THR A 451 -14.27 -16.77 -7.86
CA THR A 451 -15.70 -16.46 -7.69
C THR A 451 -15.87 -14.96 -7.48
N PHE A 452 -16.73 -14.33 -8.27
CA PHE A 452 -16.98 -12.89 -8.24
C PHE A 452 -18.45 -12.61 -7.99
N THR A 453 -18.71 -11.67 -7.10
CA THR A 453 -19.97 -10.94 -6.96
C THR A 453 -19.60 -9.47 -7.07
N ILE A 454 -19.96 -8.86 -8.21
CA ILE A 454 -19.65 -7.45 -8.47
C ILE A 454 -20.96 -6.70 -8.65
N VAL A 455 -21.15 -5.65 -7.86
CA VAL A 455 -22.21 -4.67 -8.04
C VAL A 455 -21.54 -3.33 -8.33
N SER A 456 -21.80 -2.79 -9.51
CA SER A 456 -21.16 -1.55 -9.96
C SER A 456 -22.19 -0.54 -10.46
N THR A 457 -21.93 0.75 -10.27
CA THR A 457 -22.63 1.82 -11.00
C THR A 457 -21.91 2.20 -12.28
N GLY A 458 -20.60 1.99 -12.37
CA GLY A 458 -19.88 1.88 -13.64
C GLY A 458 -20.13 0.54 -14.29
N ASP A 459 -19.22 0.14 -15.16
CA ASP A 459 -19.15 -1.21 -15.67
C ASP A 459 -18.72 -2.18 -14.57
N CYS A 460 -19.06 -3.47 -14.71
CA CYS A 460 -18.50 -4.45 -13.77
C CYS A 460 -17.06 -4.80 -14.14
N LEU A 461 -16.81 -5.05 -15.43
CA LEU A 461 -15.48 -5.20 -16.00
C LEU A 461 -15.37 -4.24 -17.20
N ASP A 462 -14.46 -3.27 -17.14
CA ASP A 462 -14.10 -2.38 -18.26
C ASP A 462 -12.64 -2.63 -18.67
N SER A 463 -12.41 -2.83 -19.95
CA SER A 463 -11.05 -2.89 -20.50
C SER A 463 -10.91 -2.02 -21.73
N ASN A 464 -9.99 -1.05 -21.64
CA ASN A 464 -9.53 -0.27 -22.79
C ASN A 464 -8.73 -1.10 -23.82
N GLY A 465 -8.56 -2.41 -23.61
CA GLY A 465 -8.01 -3.36 -24.56
C GLY A 465 -8.77 -4.69 -24.53
N ASP A 466 -8.09 -5.83 -24.44
CA ASP A 466 -8.74 -7.15 -24.51
C ASP A 466 -9.32 -7.60 -23.15
N LEU A 467 -10.53 -8.17 -23.17
CA LEU A 467 -11.15 -8.85 -22.02
C LEU A 467 -11.24 -10.36 -22.26
N THR A 468 -10.48 -11.14 -21.50
CA THR A 468 -10.44 -12.61 -21.59
C THR A 468 -10.88 -13.29 -20.31
N ILE A 469 -11.87 -14.18 -20.40
CA ILE A 469 -12.36 -15.01 -19.30
C ILE A 469 -12.13 -16.48 -19.65
N ASN A 470 -11.15 -17.11 -19.00
CA ASN A 470 -10.81 -18.51 -19.19
C ASN A 470 -11.57 -19.46 -18.25
N GLY A 471 -12.03 -18.98 -17.10
CA GLY A 471 -12.72 -19.76 -16.09
C GLY A 471 -13.31 -18.90 -14.97
N GLY A 472 -13.85 -19.54 -13.93
CA GLY A 472 -14.46 -18.89 -12.77
C GLY A 472 -15.99 -18.81 -12.83
N THR A 473 -16.59 -18.28 -11.76
CA THR A 473 -18.02 -18.00 -11.63
C THR A 473 -18.19 -16.51 -11.34
N LEU A 474 -18.83 -15.78 -12.26
CA LEU A 474 -18.95 -14.33 -12.19
C LEU A 474 -20.44 -13.96 -12.15
N ASP A 475 -20.89 -13.42 -11.02
CA ASP A 475 -22.22 -12.82 -10.85
C ASP A 475 -22.07 -11.29 -10.86
N LEU A 476 -22.45 -10.68 -11.99
CA LEU A 476 -22.16 -9.28 -12.30
C LEU A 476 -23.48 -8.50 -12.43
N THR A 477 -23.57 -7.39 -11.69
CA THR A 477 -24.74 -6.51 -11.68
C THR A 477 -24.32 -5.07 -11.92
N CYS A 478 -24.59 -4.55 -13.12
CA CYS A 478 -24.40 -3.14 -13.46
C CYS A 478 -25.71 -2.38 -13.22
N ASN A 479 -25.66 -1.33 -12.39
CA ASN A 479 -26.80 -0.47 -12.08
C ASN A 479 -26.68 0.93 -12.74
N GLY A 480 -25.59 1.17 -13.45
CA GLY A 480 -25.28 2.43 -14.15
C GLY A 480 -26.20 2.73 -15.33
N SER A 481 -26.45 4.02 -15.57
CA SER A 481 -27.17 4.44 -16.76
C SER A 481 -26.18 4.72 -17.90
N GLY A 482 -26.08 3.81 -18.86
CA GLY A 482 -25.14 3.96 -19.98
C GLY A 482 -23.96 3.01 -19.91
N ASN A 483 -23.78 2.39 -18.76
CA ASN A 483 -22.79 1.36 -18.46
C ASN A 483 -23.39 -0.05 -18.70
N THR A 484 -22.52 -1.05 -18.82
CA THR A 484 -22.81 -2.46 -19.06
C THR A 484 -22.04 -3.35 -18.08
N THR A 485 -22.39 -4.62 -17.93
CA THR A 485 -21.57 -5.47 -17.04
C THR A 485 -20.20 -5.82 -17.64
N LEU A 486 -20.09 -5.84 -18.96
CA LEU A 486 -18.85 -6.14 -19.69
C LEU A 486 -18.65 -5.10 -20.78
N ASP A 487 -17.66 -4.22 -20.61
CA ASP A 487 -17.19 -3.32 -21.65
C ASP A 487 -15.74 -3.63 -22.03
N THR A 488 -15.45 -3.54 -23.32
CA THR A 488 -14.12 -3.77 -23.86
C THR A 488 -13.96 -3.11 -25.23
N ASP A 489 -12.91 -2.31 -25.36
CA ASP A 489 -12.50 -1.68 -26.63
C ASP A 489 -11.87 -2.69 -27.61
N GLY A 490 -11.31 -3.76 -27.07
CA GLY A 490 -10.64 -4.83 -27.79
C GLY A 490 -11.52 -6.05 -28.07
N THR A 491 -10.94 -7.22 -27.91
CA THR A 491 -11.62 -8.50 -28.13
C THR A 491 -12.12 -9.06 -26.81
N PHE A 492 -13.44 -9.26 -26.73
CA PHE A 492 -14.00 -10.13 -25.71
C PHE A 492 -13.84 -11.61 -26.07
N THR A 493 -13.28 -12.39 -25.15
CA THR A 493 -13.18 -13.84 -25.27
C THR A 493 -13.63 -14.54 -23.99
N ASN A 494 -14.68 -15.37 -24.07
CA ASN A 494 -15.03 -16.31 -22.99
C ASN A 494 -14.71 -17.76 -23.42
N ASN A 495 -13.67 -18.34 -22.82
CA ASN A 495 -13.19 -19.70 -23.07
C ASN A 495 -13.75 -20.75 -22.09
N GLY A 496 -14.44 -20.34 -21.03
CA GLY A 496 -14.92 -21.30 -20.01
C GLY A 496 -15.47 -20.74 -18.70
N GLY A 497 -15.66 -19.43 -18.56
CA GLY A 497 -16.29 -18.83 -17.37
C GLY A 497 -17.82 -19.01 -17.36
N ASP A 498 -18.39 -19.19 -16.17
CA ASP A 498 -19.83 -19.15 -15.92
C ASP A 498 -20.23 -17.70 -15.57
N LEU A 499 -20.80 -16.97 -16.53
CA LEU A 499 -21.17 -15.57 -16.37
C LEU A 499 -22.69 -15.43 -16.20
N THR A 500 -23.08 -14.71 -15.16
CA THR A 500 -24.43 -14.19 -14.98
C THR A 500 -24.35 -12.67 -15.01
N THR A 501 -25.08 -12.05 -15.93
CA THR A 501 -25.21 -10.59 -16.03
C THR A 501 -26.67 -10.19 -15.89
N ASN A 502 -26.94 -8.97 -15.42
CA ASN A 502 -28.30 -8.43 -15.36
C ASN A 502 -28.75 -7.73 -16.66
N ASP A 503 -27.85 -7.52 -17.63
CA ASP A 503 -28.10 -6.73 -18.85
C ASP A 503 -27.99 -7.54 -20.16
N GLY A 504 -27.50 -8.78 -20.11
CA GLY A 504 -27.32 -9.66 -21.27
C GLY A 504 -26.02 -9.41 -22.06
N SER A 505 -25.08 -8.61 -21.53
CA SER A 505 -23.82 -8.26 -22.19
C SER A 505 -22.89 -9.47 -22.41
N GLU A 506 -23.10 -10.61 -21.74
CA GLU A 506 -22.36 -11.85 -22.00
C GLU A 506 -22.52 -12.37 -23.45
N SER A 507 -23.57 -11.93 -24.14
CA SER A 507 -23.82 -12.26 -25.55
C SER A 507 -23.28 -11.20 -26.53
N ASN A 508 -23.03 -9.97 -26.05
CA ASN A 508 -22.61 -8.83 -26.85
C ASN A 508 -22.04 -7.69 -25.96
N PRO A 509 -20.78 -7.79 -25.50
CA PRO A 509 -20.12 -6.80 -24.63
C PRO A 509 -20.05 -5.41 -25.28
N GLY A 510 -20.13 -4.35 -24.47
CA GLY A 510 -20.12 -2.93 -24.89
C GLY A 510 -21.31 -2.50 -25.78
N GLY A 511 -22.10 -3.46 -26.29
CA GLY A 511 -23.25 -3.15 -27.12
C GLY A 511 -24.49 -3.04 -26.26
N MET A 512 -24.93 -1.81 -26.00
CA MET A 512 -26.21 -1.50 -25.34
C MET A 512 -27.30 -2.45 -25.85
N ALA A 513 -27.68 -3.43 -25.02
CA ALA A 513 -28.77 -4.34 -25.34
C ALA A 513 -30.09 -3.55 -25.28
N GLY A 514 -30.41 -2.86 -26.38
CA GLY A 514 -31.73 -2.30 -26.63
C GLY A 514 -32.75 -3.44 -26.76
N GLY A 515 -33.24 -3.92 -25.63
CA GLY A 515 -33.98 -5.17 -25.51
C GLY A 515 -35.41 -5.05 -24.99
N HIS A 516 -36.17 -4.01 -25.34
CA HIS A 516 -37.64 -4.08 -25.24
C HIS A 516 -38.20 -4.89 -26.42
N GLY A 517 -38.03 -6.21 -26.38
CA GLY A 517 -38.64 -7.15 -27.32
C GLY A 517 -40.06 -7.52 -26.89
N GLY A 518 -41.08 -7.04 -27.63
CA GLY A 518 -42.43 -7.57 -27.48
C GLY A 518 -43.49 -6.94 -28.38
N GLY A 519 -43.80 -7.58 -29.52
CA GLY A 519 -45.17 -7.53 -30.07
C GLY A 519 -45.32 -7.13 -31.54
N MET A 520 -44.87 -8.01 -32.44
CA MET A 520 -45.31 -8.01 -33.84
C MET A 520 -46.69 -8.71 -33.92
N MET A 521 -47.77 -7.96 -34.07
CA MET A 521 -49.09 -8.47 -34.50
C MET A 521 -49.66 -7.53 -35.57
N GLY A 522 -49.83 -8.07 -36.77
CA GLY A 522 -50.29 -7.34 -37.95
C GLY A 522 -51.81 -7.11 -38.01
N GLY A 523 -52.18 -6.11 -38.80
CA GLY A 523 -53.36 -6.13 -39.68
C GLY A 523 -54.69 -5.67 -39.10
N GLY A 524 -55.17 -4.49 -39.53
CA GLY A 524 -56.59 -4.15 -39.43
C GLY A 524 -56.93 -2.68 -39.69
N ARG A 525 -57.43 -2.38 -40.89
CA ARG A 525 -58.09 -1.11 -41.25
C ARG A 525 -59.38 -0.89 -40.44
N GLY A 526 -59.65 0.35 -40.03
CA GLY A 526 -61.03 0.89 -40.00
C GLY A 526 -61.39 1.83 -38.85
N GLY A 527 -61.67 3.10 -39.18
CA GLY A 527 -62.87 3.82 -38.71
C GLY A 527 -62.80 4.66 -37.42
N GLN A 528 -62.69 5.99 -37.61
CA GLN A 528 -63.40 7.09 -36.92
C GLN A 528 -64.03 6.85 -35.53
N ALA A 529 -63.63 7.66 -34.53
CA ALA A 529 -64.40 8.82 -34.01
C ALA A 529 -63.92 9.23 -32.59
N ALA A 530 -63.72 10.53 -32.39
CA ALA A 530 -63.58 11.18 -31.07
C ALA A 530 -64.94 11.22 -30.32
N PRO A 531 -65.01 11.52 -29.01
CA PRO A 531 -64.83 12.91 -28.53
C PRO A 531 -64.28 13.11 -27.08
N SER A 532 -63.88 14.37 -26.80
CA SER A 532 -63.98 15.19 -25.55
C SER A 532 -63.68 14.56 -24.16
N GLY A 533 -62.94 15.14 -23.21
CA GLY A 533 -62.53 16.53 -22.95
C GLY A 533 -62.71 16.85 -21.44
N MET A 534 -61.74 17.54 -20.83
CA MET A 534 -61.74 18.23 -19.50
C MET A 534 -61.72 17.38 -18.22
N SER A 535 -61.10 17.72 -17.08
CA SER A 535 -60.08 18.72 -16.65
C SER A 535 -59.84 18.53 -15.13
N ASN A 536 -58.57 18.53 -14.72
CA ASN A 536 -57.92 19.13 -13.54
C ASN A 536 -58.65 19.34 -12.18
N ALA A 537 -57.98 18.94 -11.08
CA ALA A 537 -57.49 19.78 -9.96
C ALA A 537 -57.65 19.15 -8.56
N GLY A 538 -56.62 19.27 -7.71
CA GLY A 538 -56.77 19.21 -6.25
C GLY A 538 -55.57 18.73 -5.43
N SER A 539 -54.74 19.68 -4.99
CA SER A 539 -53.66 19.60 -4.00
C SER A 539 -54.11 19.11 -2.61
N GLY A 540 -53.20 18.45 -1.87
CA GLY A 540 -53.36 18.19 -0.43
C GLY A 540 -52.02 18.08 0.30
N SER A 541 -51.66 19.14 1.02
CA SER A 541 -50.62 19.21 2.04
C SER A 541 -51.14 18.67 3.38
N ALA A 542 -50.28 18.03 4.19
CA ALA A 542 -50.52 17.85 5.63
C ALA A 542 -49.20 17.61 6.40
N GLU A 543 -48.95 18.48 7.37
CA GLU A 543 -47.91 18.41 8.41
C GLU A 543 -48.29 17.46 9.57
N ILE A 544 -47.23 16.90 10.17
CA ILE A 544 -46.90 16.62 11.59
C ILE A 544 -47.97 16.90 12.66
N PRO A 545 -48.00 16.08 13.73
CA PRO A 545 -48.23 16.63 15.06
C PRO A 545 -47.21 16.16 16.11
N SER A 546 -46.80 17.12 16.95
CA SER A 546 -46.19 16.90 18.27
C SER A 546 -47.18 17.30 19.36
N ALA A 547 -47.28 16.48 20.41
CA ALA A 547 -47.51 16.90 21.80
C ALA A 547 -46.97 15.82 22.73
#